data_AF-A0A349VKE5-F1
#
_entry.id   AF-A0A349VKE5-F1
#
_cell.length_a   1.000
_cell.length_b   1.000
_cell.length_c   1.000
_cell.angle_alpha   90.00
_cell.angle_beta   90.00
_cell.angle_gamma   90.00
#
_symmetry.space_group_name_H-M   'P 1'
#
loop_
_entity.id
_entity.type
_entity.pdbx_description
1 polymer ?
#
loop_
_entity_poly.entity_id
_entity_poly.type
_entity_poly.pdbx_seq_one_letter_code
_entity_poly.pdbx_strand_id
1 'polypeptide(L)' 'PALPVIRRVGFGVAVADACLEVQEASDFTTQLPGGKGAVRETVEVLLRSRGWWKNLIEQYQGNGIA' A
#
# COMPACT_ATOMS: atom_id res chain seq x y z
N PRO A 1 -6.02 -6.12 17.65
CA PRO A 1 -5.48 -7.39 17.09
C PRO A 1 -4.35 -7.22 16.05
N ALA A 2 -4.34 -6.19 15.20
CA ALA A 2 -3.30 -6.02 14.15
C ALA A 2 -1.93 -5.54 14.67
N LEU A 3 -1.90 -4.79 15.77
CA LEU A 3 -0.70 -4.17 16.38
C LEU A 3 0.53 -5.10 16.51
N PRO A 4 0.43 -6.32 17.07
CA PRO A 4 1.58 -7.22 17.20
C PRO A 4 2.17 -7.64 15.85
N VAL A 5 1.34 -7.77 14.81
CA VAL A 5 1.79 -8.14 13.47
C VAL A 5 2.49 -6.95 12.82
N ILE A 6 1.87 -5.76 12.85
CA ILE A 6 2.43 -4.53 12.29
C ILE A 6 3.83 -4.25 12.85
N ARG A 7 4.03 -4.42 14.17
CA ARG A 7 5.34 -4.19 14.82
C ARG A 7 6.42 -5.23 14.49
N ARG A 8 6.05 -6.39 13.91
CA ARG A 8 6.97 -7.52 13.69
C ARG A 8 7.33 -7.73 12.22
N VAL A 9 6.50 -7.26 11.30
CA VAL A 9 6.77 -7.37 9.87
C VAL A 9 7.80 -6.33 9.43
N GLY A 10 8.44 -6.54 8.28
CA GLY A 10 9.45 -5.61 7.76
C GLY A 10 8.88 -4.34 7.11
N PHE A 11 7.59 -4.30 6.82
CA PHE A 11 6.89 -3.12 6.33
C PHE A 11 5.40 -3.19 6.73
N GLY A 12 5.06 -2.59 7.87
CA GLY A 12 3.72 -2.54 8.41
C GLY A 12 2.92 -1.38 7.81
N VAL A 13 1.68 -1.63 7.42
CA VAL A 13 0.81 -0.62 6.79
C VAL A 13 -0.49 -0.46 7.56
N ALA A 14 -0.85 0.79 7.86
CA ALA A 14 -2.15 1.16 8.39
C ALA A 14 -2.99 1.90 7.34
N VAL A 15 -4.31 1.86 7.49
CA VAL A 15 -5.23 2.65 6.67
C VAL A 15 -5.58 3.98 7.34
N ALA A 16 -5.99 4.99 6.56
CA ALA A 16 -6.26 6.34 7.05
C ALA A 16 -7.30 6.39 8.21
N ASP A 17 -8.26 5.46 8.20
CA ASP A 17 -9.33 5.33 9.19
C ASP A 17 -9.05 4.27 10.27
N ALA A 18 -7.81 3.75 10.35
CA ALA A 18 -7.40 2.87 11.45
C ALA A 18 -7.31 3.65 12.78
N CYS A 19 -7.38 2.96 13.92
CA CYS A 19 -7.14 3.61 15.21
C CYS A 19 -5.72 4.18 15.29
N LEU A 20 -5.56 5.27 16.05
CA LEU A 20 -4.32 6.04 16.08
C LEU A 20 -3.10 5.18 16.44
N GLU A 21 -3.25 4.27 17.40
CA GLU A 21 -2.15 3.41 17.85
C GLU A 21 -1.65 2.47 16.74
N VAL A 22 -2.53 2.08 15.82
CA VAL A 22 -2.19 1.26 14.65
C VAL A 22 -1.47 2.10 13.59
N GLN A 23 -1.91 3.34 13.38
CA GLN A 23 -1.23 4.28 12.47
C GLN A 23 0.18 4.59 12.96
N GLU A 24 0.33 4.95 14.25
CA GLU A 24 1.60 5.27 14.89
C GLU A 24 2.59 4.09 14.89
N ALA A 25 2.08 2.86 14.94
CA ALA A 25 2.91 1.66 14.87
C ALA A 25 3.32 1.25 13.44
N SER A 26 2.72 1.85 12.41
CA SER A 26 2.95 1.47 11.00
C SER A 26 4.10 2.26 10.37
N ASP A 27 4.82 1.63 9.44
CA ASP A 27 5.87 2.29 8.65
C ASP A 27 5.26 3.22 7.58
N PHE A 28 4.03 2.92 7.17
CA PHE A 28 3.29 3.69 6.21
C PHE A 28 1.80 3.67 6.55
N THR A 29 1.17 4.84 6.60
CA THR A 29 -0.28 4.99 6.69
C THR A 29 -0.79 5.49 5.35
N THR A 30 -1.77 4.80 4.77
CA THR A 30 -2.38 5.22 3.49
C THR A 30 -3.16 6.51 3.67
N GLN A 31 -3.26 7.31 2.61
CA GLN A 31 -4.12 8.49 2.59
C GLN A 31 -5.60 8.12 2.45
N LEU A 32 -5.89 7.04 1.72
CA LEU A 32 -7.25 6.56 1.53
C LEU A 32 -7.70 5.63 2.67
N PRO A 33 -8.97 5.68 3.08
CA PRO A 33 -9.50 4.77 4.08
C PRO A 33 -9.71 3.35 3.52
N GLY A 34 -9.96 2.41 4.43
CA GLY A 34 -10.27 1.01 4.12
C GLY A 34 -11.40 0.89 3.11
N GLY A 35 -11.23 0.00 2.12
CA GLY A 35 -12.23 -0.22 1.06
C GLY A 35 -12.39 0.93 0.06
N LYS A 36 -11.64 2.03 0.18
CA LYS A 36 -11.67 3.17 -0.75
C LYS A 36 -10.40 3.31 -1.60
N GLY A 37 -9.59 2.26 -1.68
CA GLY A 37 -8.37 2.23 -2.49
C GLY A 37 -7.08 2.11 -1.70
N ALA A 38 -7.12 2.03 -0.36
CA ALA A 38 -5.94 1.89 0.49
C ALA A 38 -4.98 0.76 0.05
N VAL A 39 -5.50 -0.41 -0.32
CA VAL A 39 -4.66 -1.53 -0.80
C VAL A 39 -3.98 -1.18 -2.13
N ARG A 40 -4.71 -0.55 -3.06
CA ARG A 40 -4.17 -0.12 -4.36
C ARG A 40 -3.12 0.97 -4.21
N GLU A 41 -3.27 1.86 -3.23
CA GLU A 41 -2.26 2.86 -2.86
C GLU A 41 -0.99 2.17 -2.37
N THR A 42 -1.12 1.25 -1.41
CA THR A 42 0.01 0.47 -0.88
C THR A 42 0.74 -0.32 -1.96
N VAL A 43 0.01 -0.98 -2.86
CA VAL A 43 0.60 -1.71 -4.00
C VAL A 43 1.40 -0.77 -4.90
N GLU A 44 0.92 0.44 -5.19
CA GLU A 44 1.69 1.41 -5.97
C GLU A 44 2.95 1.88 -5.25
N VAL A 45 2.89 2.16 -3.93
CA VAL A 45 4.08 2.50 -3.13
C VAL A 45 5.14 1.40 -3.25
N LEU A 46 4.73 0.14 -3.11
CA LEU A 46 5.63 -1.03 -3.21
C LEU A 46 6.18 -1.26 -4.61
N LEU A 47 5.42 -0.96 -5.66
CA LEU A 47 5.88 -1.07 -7.05
C LEU A 47 6.83 0.07 -7.42
N ARG A 48 6.54 1.29 -6.94
CA ARG A 48 7.40 2.46 -7.16
C ARG A 48 8.73 2.31 -6.43
N SER A 49 8.73 1.84 -5.19
CA SER A 49 9.97 1.62 -4.43
C SER A 49 10.90 0.58 -5.07
N ARG A 50 10.34 -0.36 -5.84
CA ARG A 50 11.09 -1.34 -6.63
C ARG A 50 11.42 -0.90 -8.07
N GLY A 51 10.96 0.28 -8.48
CA GLY A 51 11.10 0.78 -9.86
C GLY A 51 10.24 0.06 -10.90
N TRP A 52 9.32 -0.81 -10.48
CA TRP A 52 8.49 -1.65 -11.37
C TRP A 52 7.26 -0.93 -11.92
N TRP A 53 6.84 0.15 -11.26
CA TRP A 53 5.62 0.87 -11.62
C TRP A 53 5.57 1.30 -13.09
N LYS A 54 6.67 1.88 -13.62
CA LYS A 54 6.70 2.39 -15.00
C LYS A 54 6.49 1.27 -16.02
N ASN A 55 7.28 0.20 -15.90
CA ASN A 55 7.19 -0.97 -16.79
C ASN A 55 5.78 -1.58 -16.76
N LEU A 56 5.17 -1.67 -15.57
CA LEU A 56 3.80 -2.19 -15.44
C LEU A 56 2.79 -1.33 -16.21
N ILE A 57 2.86 0.01 -16.07
CA ILE A 57 1.96 0.92 -16.77
C ILE A 57 2.18 0.85 -18.28
N GLU A 58 3.42 0.80 -18.74
CA GLU A 58 3.76 0.66 -20.17
C GLU A 58 3.17 -0.62 -20.77
N GLN A 59 3.16 -1.74 -20.03
CA GLN A 59 2.52 -2.98 -20.49
C GLN A 59 1.01 -2.82 -20.72
N TYR A 60 0.30 -2.14 -19.82
CA TYR A 60 -1.15 -1.88 -19.99
C TYR A 60 -1.46 -0.84 -21.07
N GLN A 61 -0.52 0.06 -21.38
CA GLN A 61 -0.67 1.06 -22.45
C GLN A 61 -0.31 0.51 -23.83
N GLY A 62 0.69 -0.38 -23.91
CA GLY A 62 1.18 -0.96 -25.16
C GLY A 62 0.46 -2.25 -25.58
N ASN A 63 -0.07 -2.99 -24.61
CA ASN A 63 -1.02 -4.07 -24.83
C ASN A 63 -2.31 -3.71 -24.09
N GLY A 64 -3.21 -3.01 -24.78
CA GLY A 64 -4.61 -3.06 -24.41
C GLY A 64 -4.99 -4.53 -24.28
N ILE A 65 -5.58 -4.89 -23.14
CA ILE A 65 -6.34 -6.13 -22.96
C ILE A 65 -7.02 -6.51 -24.27
N ALA A 66 -6.49 -7.54 -24.94
CA ALA A 66 -7.24 -8.31 -25.92
C ALA A 66 -8.24 -9.19 -25.16
#